data_AF-A0A316L8Q8-F1
#
_entry.id   AF-A0A316L8Q8-F1
#
_cell.length_a   1.000
_cell.length_b   1.000
_cell.length_c   1.000
_cell.angle_alpha   90.00
_cell.angle_beta   90.00
_cell.angle_gamma   90.00
#
_symmetry.space_group_name_H-M   'P 1'
#
loop_
_entity.id
_entity.type
_entity.pdbx_description
1 polymer ?
#
loop_
_entity_poly.entity_id
_entity_poly.type
_entity_poly.pdbx_seq_one_letter_code
_entity_poly.pdbx_strand_id
1 'polypeptide(L)'
;MILSLMPGAAWAQSCAVQRPDWDGTSVSAVQEAVFLASSPAALILLLGTVVAIRFKSQWGALAVVLGWTAFVTFLTMLAPASRKVAMAEGCVGSPALFIGIIAAICVGMIFYTAPPIKGR
;
A
#
# COMPACT_ATOMS: atom_id res chain seq x y z
N MET A 1 -18.10 7.66 36.42
CA MET A 1 -17.74 6.68 35.37
C MET A 1 -16.87 7.38 34.33
N ILE A 2 -15.55 7.42 34.54
CA ILE A 2 -14.56 8.02 33.61
C ILE A 2 -13.46 7.01 33.23
N LEU A 3 -13.43 5.82 33.86
CA LEU A 3 -12.44 4.77 33.59
C LEU A 3 -12.66 3.99 32.28
N SER A 4 -13.69 4.30 31.49
CA SER A 4 -13.96 3.63 30.21
C SER A 4 -13.25 4.25 29.01
N LEU A 5 -12.49 5.34 29.22
CA LEU A 5 -11.81 6.10 28.16
C LEU A 5 -10.29 5.87 28.11
N MET A 6 -9.71 5.05 29.00
CA MET A 6 -8.31 4.65 28.82
C MET A 6 -8.26 3.60 27.72
N PRO A 7 -7.57 3.85 26.58
CA PRO A 7 -7.22 2.79 25.65
C PRO A 7 -6.48 1.74 26.48
N GLY A 8 -7.06 0.55 26.64
CA GLY A 8 -6.53 -0.47 27.52
C GLY A 8 -5.05 -0.69 27.18
N ALA A 9 -4.17 -0.65 28.17
CA ALA A 9 -2.72 -0.74 27.97
C ALA A 9 -2.27 -2.00 27.20
N ALA A 10 -3.13 -3.01 27.07
CA ALA A 10 -2.93 -4.20 26.25
C ALA A 10 -3.16 -4.01 24.73
N TRP A 11 -3.74 -2.88 24.29
CA TRP A 11 -4.16 -2.58 22.91
C TRP A 11 -3.16 -1.63 22.21
N ALA A 12 -2.70 -0.60 22.94
CA ALA A 12 -1.77 0.42 22.45
C ALA A 12 -0.38 -0.10 22.03
N GLN A 13 0.02 -1.33 22.41
CA GLN A 13 1.31 -1.91 21.99
C GLN A 13 1.37 -2.11 20.47
N SER A 14 0.26 -2.45 19.82
CA SER A 14 0.23 -2.70 18.37
C SER A 14 0.44 -1.42 17.56
N CYS A 15 -0.14 -0.31 18.03
CA CYS A 15 0.06 1.02 17.48
C CYS A 15 1.43 1.60 17.86
N ALA A 16 1.91 1.41 19.10
CA ALA A 16 3.26 1.87 19.49
C ALA A 16 4.38 1.22 18.65
N VAL A 17 4.19 -0.04 18.22
CA VAL A 17 5.15 -0.73 17.34
C VAL A 17 5.04 -0.27 15.89
N GLN A 18 3.83 -0.04 15.37
CA GLN A 18 3.62 0.32 13.96
C GLN A 18 3.71 1.82 13.69
N ARG A 19 3.40 2.65 14.70
CA ARG A 19 3.28 4.11 14.69
C ARG A 19 3.70 4.67 16.07
N PRO A 20 5.01 4.70 16.37
CA PRO A 20 5.50 5.11 17.69
C PRO A 20 5.11 6.55 18.08
N ASP A 21 4.93 7.44 17.11
CA ASP A 21 4.54 8.85 17.33
C ASP A 21 3.04 9.11 17.09
N TRP A 22 2.19 8.10 17.24
CA TRP A 22 0.75 8.26 17.03
C TRP A 22 0.10 9.12 18.12
N ASP A 23 -0.66 10.12 17.71
CA ASP A 23 -1.33 11.10 18.58
C ASP A 23 -2.72 10.66 19.07
N GLY A 24 -3.13 9.44 18.73
CA GLY A 24 -4.45 8.89 19.08
C GLY A 24 -5.57 9.28 18.11
N THR A 25 -5.28 10.07 17.06
CA THR A 25 -6.26 10.45 16.05
C THR A 25 -6.38 9.41 14.93
N SER A 26 -7.58 9.24 14.36
CA SER A 26 -7.78 8.27 13.28
C SER A 26 -6.98 8.65 12.02
N VAL A 27 -6.13 7.75 11.53
CA VAL A 27 -5.32 7.95 10.33
C VAL A 27 -6.21 7.91 9.09
N SER A 28 -6.17 8.99 8.30
CA SER A 28 -6.92 9.07 7.05
C SER A 28 -6.38 8.13 5.96
N ALA A 29 -7.22 7.82 4.98
CA ALA A 29 -6.82 7.00 3.82
C ALA A 29 -5.67 7.62 3.01
N VAL A 30 -5.56 8.96 2.99
CA VAL A 30 -4.47 9.67 2.30
C VAL A 30 -3.17 9.53 3.07
N GLN A 31 -3.18 9.72 4.39
CA GLN A 31 -1.98 9.54 5.22
C GLN A 31 -1.47 8.10 5.16
N GLU A 32 -2.36 7.11 5.19
CA GLU A 32 -1.97 5.71 5.04
C GLU A 32 -1.39 5.43 3.64
N ALA A 33 -1.99 6.00 2.59
CA ALA A 33 -1.47 5.84 1.24
C ALA A 33 -0.08 6.46 1.06
N VAL A 34 0.16 7.64 1.62
CA VAL A 34 1.49 8.27 1.61
C VAL A 34 2.49 7.38 2.36
N PHE A 35 2.12 6.88 3.54
CA PHE A 35 3.01 6.00 4.29
C PHE A 35 3.34 4.71 3.53
N LEU A 36 2.34 4.06 2.92
CA LEU A 36 2.53 2.87 2.10
C LEU A 36 3.41 3.17 0.88
N ALA A 37 3.21 4.32 0.24
CA ALA A 37 4.03 4.77 -0.89
C ALA A 37 5.49 5.07 -0.49
N SER A 38 5.73 5.55 0.74
CA SER A 38 7.05 5.75 1.30
C SER A 38 7.74 4.47 1.78
N SER A 39 7.07 3.31 1.72
CA SER A 39 7.70 2.05 2.10
C SER A 39 8.82 1.67 1.11
N PRO A 40 9.93 1.06 1.57
CA PRO A 40 11.04 0.68 0.69
C PRO A 40 10.60 -0.19 -0.49
N ALA A 41 9.68 -1.12 -0.26
CA ALA A 41 9.12 -1.97 -1.32
C ALA A 41 8.36 -1.16 -2.37
N ALA A 42 7.49 -0.24 -1.95
CA ALA A 42 6.75 0.61 -2.87
C ALA A 42 7.69 1.54 -3.67
N LEU A 43 8.73 2.09 -3.04
CA LEU A 43 9.72 2.93 -3.72
C LEU A 43 10.48 2.16 -4.82
N ILE A 44 10.90 0.92 -4.53
CA ILE A 44 11.54 0.04 -5.52
C ILE A 44 10.58 -0.25 -6.68
N LEU A 45 9.31 -0.55 -6.40
CA LEU A 45 8.32 -0.83 -7.43
C LEU A 45 7.94 0.41 -8.25
N LEU A 46 7.91 1.60 -7.64
CA LEU A 46 7.73 2.88 -8.35
C LEU A 46 8.93 3.17 -9.27
N LEU A 47 10.16 2.94 -8.83
CA LEU A 47 11.33 3.05 -9.68
C LEU A 47 11.26 2.05 -10.85
N GLY A 48 10.89 0.80 -10.56
CA GLY A 48 10.66 -0.23 -11.58
C GLY A 48 9.58 0.20 -12.59
N THR A 49 8.50 0.82 -12.12
CA THR A 49 7.43 1.39 -12.95
C THR A 49 7.99 2.43 -13.93
N VAL A 50 8.77 3.38 -13.42
CA VAL A 50 9.40 4.43 -14.24
C VAL A 50 10.35 3.83 -15.27
N VAL A 51 11.18 2.85 -14.88
CA VAL A 51 12.11 2.15 -15.78
C VAL A 51 11.36 1.39 -16.87
N ALA A 52 10.33 0.61 -16.51
CA ALA A 52 9.53 -0.17 -17.45
C ALA A 52 8.87 0.72 -18.51
N ILE A 53 8.31 1.86 -18.07
CA ILE A 53 7.73 2.88 -18.96
C ILE A 53 8.83 3.51 -19.83
N ARG A 54 9.95 3.94 -19.24
CA ARG A 54 11.02 4.65 -19.97
C ARG A 54 11.65 3.83 -21.10
N PHE A 55 11.74 2.51 -20.92
CA PHE A 55 12.26 1.58 -21.93
C PHE A 55 11.16 0.91 -22.77
N LYS A 56 9.88 1.21 -22.51
CA LYS A 56 8.71 0.54 -23.10
C LYS A 56 8.84 -1.00 -23.06
N SER A 57 9.38 -1.52 -21.96
CA SER A 57 9.69 -2.95 -21.83
C SER A 57 8.46 -3.72 -21.38
N GLN A 58 7.97 -4.64 -22.21
CA GLN A 58 6.84 -5.52 -21.89
C GLN A 58 7.15 -6.45 -20.72
N TRP A 59 8.33 -7.06 -20.73
CA TRP A 59 8.79 -7.94 -19.66
C TRP A 59 9.02 -7.16 -18.36
N GLY A 60 9.53 -5.93 -18.46
CA GLY A 60 9.65 -5.02 -17.32
C GLY A 60 8.29 -4.68 -16.73
N ALA A 61 7.31 -4.35 -17.58
CA ALA A 61 5.95 -4.06 -17.13
C ALA A 61 5.30 -5.27 -16.45
N LEU A 62 5.45 -6.47 -17.02
CA LEU A 62 4.95 -7.70 -16.42
C LEU A 62 5.56 -7.94 -15.02
N ALA A 63 6.89 -7.84 -14.91
CA ALA A 63 7.58 -8.03 -13.64
C ALA A 63 7.11 -7.03 -12.57
N VAL A 64 6.91 -5.77 -12.95
CA VAL A 64 6.45 -4.71 -12.04
C VAL A 64 4.99 -4.93 -11.63
N VAL A 65 4.10 -5.30 -12.55
CA VAL A 65 2.69 -5.61 -12.24
C VAL A 65 2.59 -6.80 -11.29
N LEU A 66 3.39 -7.85 -11.51
CA LEU A 66 3.48 -8.98 -10.58
C LEU A 66 4.01 -8.55 -9.21
N GLY A 67 5.02 -7.68 -9.18
CA GLY A 67 5.55 -7.11 -7.95
C GLY A 67 4.51 -6.30 -7.18
N TRP A 68 3.76 -5.42 -7.85
CA TRP A 68 2.65 -4.69 -7.26
C TRP A 68 1.54 -5.61 -6.75
N THR A 69 1.19 -6.63 -7.52
CA THR A 69 0.16 -7.62 -7.14
C THR A 69 0.59 -8.39 -5.88
N ALA A 70 1.86 -8.83 -5.83
CA ALA A 70 2.41 -9.50 -4.66
C ALA A 70 2.42 -8.59 -3.43
N PHE A 71 2.78 -7.31 -3.60
CA PHE A 71 2.77 -6.34 -2.51
C PHE A 71 1.36 -6.07 -1.98
N VAL A 72 0.38 -5.87 -2.86
CA VAL A 72 -1.04 -5.71 -2.47
C VAL A 72 -1.57 -6.97 -1.78
N THR A 73 -1.20 -8.16 -2.26
CA THR A 73 -1.57 -9.44 -1.63
C THR A 73 -0.97 -9.55 -0.24
N PHE A 74 0.28 -9.12 -0.05
CA PHE A 74 0.90 -9.08 1.26
C PHE A 74 0.14 -8.15 2.23
N LEU A 75 -0.23 -6.95 1.77
CA LEU A 75 -0.97 -5.98 2.59
C LEU A 75 -2.37 -6.45 2.98
N THR A 76 -3.04 -7.23 2.13
CA THR A 76 -4.45 -7.59 2.31
C THR A 76 -4.66 -8.99 2.91
N MET A 77 -3.83 -9.96 2.52
CA MET A 77 -4.01 -11.37 2.89
C MET A 77 -2.94 -11.90 3.84
N LEU A 78 -1.69 -11.42 3.76
CA LEU A 78 -0.58 -11.92 4.58
C LEU A 78 -0.15 -10.96 5.69
N ALA A 79 -0.84 -9.82 5.83
CA ALA A 79 -0.50 -8.86 6.88
C ALA A 79 -0.70 -9.50 8.27
N PRO A 80 0.21 -9.23 9.22
CA PRO A 80 0.12 -9.78 10.56
C PRO A 80 -1.19 -9.37 11.24
N ALA A 81 -1.72 -10.24 12.11
CA ALA A 81 -2.98 -10.00 12.80
C ALA A 81 -2.98 -8.67 13.59
N SER A 82 -1.81 -8.23 14.07
CA SER A 82 -1.60 -6.94 14.71
C SER A 82 -1.98 -5.74 13.83
N ARG A 83 -1.90 -5.86 12.49
CA ARG A 83 -2.33 -4.81 11.57
C ARG A 83 -3.84 -4.65 11.58
N LYS A 84 -4.60 -5.75 11.63
CA LYS A 84 -6.07 -5.70 11.69
C LYS A 84 -6.56 -5.05 12.99
N VAL A 85 -5.89 -5.35 14.10
CA VAL A 85 -6.16 -4.71 15.40
C VAL A 85 -5.81 -3.22 15.36
N ALA A 86 -4.65 -2.86 14.82
CA ALA A 86 -4.24 -1.47 14.63
C ALA A 86 -5.17 -0.65 13.71
N MET A 87 -5.80 -1.31 12.72
CA MET A 87 -6.84 -0.70 11.89
C MET A 87 -8.15 -0.47 12.66
N ALA A 88 -8.51 -1.36 13.59
CA ALA A 88 -9.66 -1.17 14.47
C ALA A 88 -9.44 -0.04 15.49
N GLU A 89 -8.20 0.14 15.94
CA GLU A 89 -7.78 1.26 16.80
C GLU A 89 -7.66 2.60 16.05
N GLY A 90 -7.63 2.55 14.71
CA GLY A 90 -7.55 3.74 13.86
C GLY A 90 -6.15 4.29 13.64
N CYS A 91 -5.10 3.65 14.19
CA CYS A 91 -3.71 4.06 13.95
C CYS A 91 -3.16 3.59 12.59
N VAL A 92 -3.86 2.66 11.93
CA VAL A 92 -3.61 2.27 10.54
C VAL A 92 -4.85 2.59 9.72
N GLY A 93 -4.68 3.42 8.70
CA GLY A 93 -5.78 3.79 7.81
C GLY A 93 -6.15 2.66 6.83
N SER A 94 -7.23 2.86 6.07
CA SER A 94 -7.61 1.94 5.00
C SER A 94 -6.58 1.96 3.86
N PRO A 95 -6.05 0.80 3.42
CA PRO A 95 -5.12 0.73 2.28
C PRO A 95 -5.83 0.88 0.92
N ALA A 96 -7.17 0.96 0.90
CA ALA A 96 -7.96 0.92 -0.33
C ALA A 96 -7.57 2.01 -1.34
N LEU A 97 -7.29 3.23 -0.86
CA LEU A 97 -6.88 4.35 -1.72
C LEU A 97 -5.55 4.06 -2.42
N PHE A 98 -4.57 3.55 -1.68
CA PHE A 98 -3.27 3.15 -2.23
C PHE A 98 -3.43 2.05 -3.27
N ILE A 99 -4.19 1.00 -2.95
CA ILE A 99 -4.44 -0.12 -3.87
C ILE A 99 -5.11 0.36 -5.16
N GLY A 100 -6.08 1.28 -5.06
CA GLY A 100 -6.73 1.88 -6.22
C GLY A 100 -5.77 2.65 -7.14
N ILE A 101 -4.84 3.42 -6.55
CA ILE A 101 -3.79 4.11 -7.31
C ILE A 101 -2.88 3.11 -8.02
N ILE A 102 -2.42 2.07 -7.32
CA ILE A 102 -1.56 1.05 -7.90
C ILE A 102 -2.25 0.31 -9.04
N ALA A 103 -3.54 -0.01 -8.89
CA ALA A 103 -4.33 -0.61 -9.97
C ALA A 103 -4.36 0.28 -11.22
N ALA A 104 -4.59 1.60 -11.05
CA ALA A 104 -4.57 2.55 -12.16
C ALA A 104 -3.18 2.63 -12.84
N ILE A 105 -2.10 2.64 -12.05
CA ILE A 105 -0.72 2.62 -12.57
C ILE A 105 -0.46 1.35 -13.39
N CYS A 106 -0.86 0.18 -12.88
CA CYS A 106 -0.67 -1.09 -13.58
C CYS A 106 -1.39 -1.10 -14.93
N VAL A 107 -2.66 -0.66 -14.95
CA VAL A 107 -3.45 -0.55 -16.19
C VAL A 107 -2.78 0.41 -17.17
N GLY A 108 -2.39 1.62 -16.73
CA GLY A 108 -1.72 2.60 -17.57
C GLY A 108 -0.40 2.08 -18.15
N MET A 109 0.39 1.37 -17.36
CA MET A 109 1.64 0.76 -17.79
C MET A 109 1.44 -0.31 -18.86
N ILE A 110 0.43 -1.18 -18.69
CA ILE A 110 0.10 -2.22 -19.67
C ILE A 110 -0.26 -1.56 -21.01
N PHE A 111 -1.15 -0.57 -21.02
CA PHE A 111 -1.51 0.14 -22.24
C PHE A 111 -0.33 0.87 -22.89
N TYR A 112 0.56 1.45 -22.08
CA TYR A 112 1.70 2.20 -22.60
C TYR A 112 2.82 1.30 -23.18
N THR A 113 2.98 0.09 -22.65
CA THR A 113 4.02 -0.87 -23.05
C THR A 113 3.53 -1.95 -24.01
N ALA A 114 2.21 -2.06 -24.21
CA ALA A 114 1.62 -2.97 -25.18
C ALA A 114 2.18 -2.70 -26.59
N PRO A 115 2.42 -3.75 -27.38
CA PRO A 115 2.84 -3.57 -28.76
C PRO A 115 1.69 -2.96 -29.56
N PRO A 116 1.97 -2.16 -30.60
CA PRO A 116 0.92 -1.71 -31.50
C PRO A 116 0.19 -2.94 -32.06
N ILE A 117 -1.14 -2.93 -32.01
CA ILE A 117 -1.96 -3.99 -32.58
C ILE A 117 -1.67 -4.02 -34.08
N LYS A 118 -0.85 -4.98 -34.51
CA LYS A 118 -0.54 -5.17 -35.93
C LYS A 118 -1.66 -6.02 -36.53
N GLY A 119 -2.61 -5.35 -37.17
CA GLY A 119 -3.56 -5.96 -38.11
C GLY A 119 -5.01 -5.91 -37.67
N ARG A 120 -5.75 -4.96 -38.25
CA ARG A 120 -6.68 -5.36 -39.32
C ARG A 120 -6.09 -4.86 -40.64
#